data_AF-A0AAN9PCD6-F1
#
_entry.id   AF-A0AAN9PCD6-F1
#
_cell.length_a   1.000
_cell.length_b   1.000
_cell.length_c   1.000
_cell.angle_alpha   90.00
_cell.angle_beta   90.00
_cell.angle_gamma   90.00
#
_symmetry.space_group_name_H-M   'P 1'
#
loop_
_entity.id
_entity.type
_entity.pdbx_description
1 polymer ?
#
loop_
_entity_poly.entity_id
_entity_poly.type
_entity_poly.pdbx_seq_one_letter_code
_entity_poly.pdbx_strand_id
1 'polypeptide(L)'
;MSFAWEGVTTLAELFERACRERQHRLLLGTRVLISTDIETSHNSRTFEKFHLVEYQWLTYGNVFESVCSFVFSLAVLGHLREKHAAIFLSLMTPRIVVYALQSEVRDVILVRVRL
;
A
#
# COMPACT_ATOMS: atom_id res chain seq x y z
N MET A 1 -3.59 -22.83 -22.19
CA MET A 1 -3.90 -21.73 -21.26
C MET A 1 -2.59 -21.11 -20.87
N SER A 2 -2.32 -19.86 -21.27
CA SER A 2 -1.12 -19.15 -20.83
C SER A 2 -1.33 -18.60 -19.43
N PHE A 3 -0.38 -18.82 -18.52
CA PHE A 3 -0.48 -18.30 -17.17
C PHE A 3 0.03 -16.85 -17.10
N ALA A 4 -0.49 -16.06 -16.16
CA ALA A 4 -0.08 -14.65 -16.02
C ALA A 4 1.41 -14.47 -15.66
N TRP A 5 2.03 -15.51 -15.08
CA TRP A 5 3.45 -15.56 -14.69
C TRP A 5 4.35 -16.22 -15.74
N GLU A 6 3.81 -16.59 -16.90
CA GLU A 6 4.59 -17.23 -17.95
C GLU A 6 5.60 -16.23 -18.54
N GLY A 7 6.88 -16.62 -18.55
CA GLY A 7 7.99 -15.78 -18.99
C GLY A 7 8.42 -14.70 -17.99
N VAL A 8 7.91 -14.72 -16.76
CA VAL A 8 8.24 -13.75 -15.72
C VAL A 8 9.20 -14.37 -14.69
N THR A 9 10.29 -13.68 -14.39
CA THR A 9 11.37 -14.20 -13.51
C THR A 9 11.34 -13.59 -12.12
N THR A 10 10.72 -12.42 -11.95
CA THR A 10 10.63 -11.73 -10.66
C THR A 10 9.20 -11.28 -10.35
N LEU A 11 8.90 -11.11 -9.06
CA LEU A 11 7.63 -10.54 -8.63
C LEU A 11 7.48 -9.06 -9.08
N ALA A 12 8.60 -8.35 -9.24
CA ALA A 12 8.66 -7.02 -9.85
C ALA A 12 8.13 -7.02 -11.27
N GLU A 13 8.67 -7.89 -12.12
CA GLU A 13 8.25 -8.03 -13.52
C GLU A 13 6.77 -8.43 -13.62
N LEU A 14 6.28 -9.27 -12.71
CA LEU A 14 4.86 -9.64 -12.68
C LEU A 14 3.97 -8.45 -12.35
N PHE A 15 4.38 -7.64 -11.36
CA PHE A 15 3.67 -6.44 -10.95
C PHE A 15 3.67 -5.38 -12.05
N GLU A 16 4.83 -5.11 -12.66
CA GLU A 16 4.97 -4.19 -13.79
C GLU A 16 4.07 -4.60 -14.96
N ARG A 17 4.10 -5.88 -15.33
CA ARG A 17 3.27 -6.43 -16.40
C ARG A 17 1.79 -6.26 -16.09
N ALA A 18 1.36 -6.62 -14.88
CA ALA A 18 -0.02 -6.44 -14.46
C ALA A 18 -0.47 -4.96 -14.50
N CYS A 19 0.40 -4.05 -14.08
CA CYS A 19 0.12 -2.61 -14.11
C CYS A 19 0.01 -2.07 -15.54
N ARG A 20 0.87 -2.54 -16.44
CA ARG A 20 0.85 -2.17 -17.87
C ARG A 20 -0.38 -2.69 -18.58
N GLU A 21 -0.73 -3.97 -18.38
CA GLU A 21 -1.86 -4.60 -19.06
C GLU A 21 -3.23 -4.11 -18.54
N ARG A 22 -3.30 -3.66 -17.28
CA ARG A 22 -4.56 -3.31 -16.61
C ARG A 22 -4.59 -1.87 -16.11
N GLN A 23 -3.81 -0.98 -16.72
CA GLN A 23 -3.56 0.39 -16.23
C GLN A 23 -4.80 1.14 -15.75
N HIS A 24 -5.91 1.05 -16.48
CA HIS A 24 -7.15 1.78 -16.16
C HIS A 24 -8.11 1.03 -15.23
N ARG A 25 -7.81 -0.20 -14.83
CA ARG A 25 -8.66 -0.97 -13.90
C ARG A 25 -8.39 -0.55 -12.47
N LEU A 26 -9.42 -0.62 -11.63
CA LEU A 26 -9.30 -0.35 -10.20
C LEU A 26 -8.50 -1.46 -9.51
N LEU A 27 -7.58 -1.07 -8.63
CA LEU A 27 -6.71 -1.98 -7.87
C LEU A 27 -6.88 -1.81 -6.36
N LEU A 28 -6.79 -0.58 -5.84
CA LEU A 28 -6.86 -0.31 -4.40
C LEU A 28 -7.99 0.65 -4.08
N GLY A 29 -8.78 0.33 -3.05
CA GLY A 29 -9.82 1.20 -2.51
C GLY A 29 -9.50 1.60 -1.07
N THR A 30 -9.61 2.89 -0.76
CA THR A 30 -9.50 3.43 0.61
C THR A 30 -10.74 4.25 0.94
N ARG A 31 -11.21 4.16 2.18
CA ARG A 31 -12.22 5.09 2.70
C ARG A 31 -11.52 6.28 3.33
N VAL A 32 -11.98 7.48 3.01
CA VAL A 32 -11.44 8.71 3.61
C VAL A 32 -12.20 9.00 4.90
N LEU A 33 -11.44 9.31 5.95
CA LEU A 33 -11.99 9.77 7.22
C LEU A 33 -12.41 11.23 7.08
N ILE A 34 -13.66 11.53 7.43
CA ILE A 34 -14.24 12.88 7.34
C ILE A 34 -14.19 13.54 8.72
N SER A 35 -14.66 12.84 9.74
CA SER A 35 -14.74 13.34 11.10
C SER A 35 -14.69 12.20 12.12
N THR A 36 -14.28 12.53 13.33
CA THR A 36 -14.25 11.63 14.48
C THR A 36 -15.03 12.28 15.61
N ASP A 37 -16.02 11.58 16.14
CA ASP A 37 -16.77 12.00 17.31
C ASP A 37 -16.37 11.15 18.53
N ILE A 38 -16.44 11.76 19.71
CA ILE A 38 -16.15 11.09 20.97
C ILE A 38 -17.45 10.92 21.75
N GLU A 39 -17.91 9.68 21.89
CA GLU A 39 -19.12 9.35 22.65
C GLU A 39 -18.74 8.74 24.01
N THR A 40 -19.19 9.35 25.10
CA THR A 40 -19.02 8.77 26.46
C THR A 40 -20.29 8.00 26.83
N SER A 41 -20.14 6.69 27.00
CA SER A 41 -21.22 5.81 27.46
C SER A 41 -21.58 6.11 28.92
N HIS A 42 -22.80 5.74 29.32
CA HIS A 42 -23.32 5.83 30.69
C HIS A 42 -22.39 5.19 31.74
N ASN A 43 -21.51 4.29 31.30
CA ASN A 43 -20.56 3.54 32.10
C ASN A 43 -19.19 4.23 32.20
N SER A 44 -19.10 5.53 31.85
CA SER A 44 -17.85 6.32 31.77
C SER A 44 -16.78 5.76 30.81
N ARG A 45 -17.16 4.88 29.87
CA ARG A 45 -16.29 4.44 28.77
C ARG A 45 -16.44 5.38 27.57
N THR A 46 -15.32 5.79 27.02
CA THR A 46 -15.28 6.69 25.86
C THR A 46 -15.01 5.88 24.58
N PHE A 47 -15.77 6.16 23.53
CA PHE A 47 -15.64 5.53 22.22
C PHE A 47 -15.38 6.60 21.14
N GLU A 48 -14.44 6.33 20.25
CA GLU A 48 -14.25 7.13 19.03
C GLU A 48 -15.11 6.56 17.91
N LYS A 49 -15.94 7.41 17.33
CA LYS A 49 -16.81 7.10 16.21
C LYS A 49 -16.28 7.79 14.97
N PHE A 50 -15.85 6.98 14.01
CA PHE A 50 -15.31 7.47 12.74
C PHE A 50 -16.40 7.59 11.68
N HIS A 51 -16.53 8.76 11.08
CA HIS A 51 -17.36 9.00 9.90
C HIS A 51 -16.50 8.87 8.65
N LEU A 52 -16.78 7.83 7.88
CA LEU A 52 -16.03 7.48 6.66
C LEU A 52 -16.90 7.76 5.43
N VAL A 53 -16.34 8.42 4.39
CA VAL A 53 -17.00 8.54 3.08
C VAL A 53 -16.92 7.23 2.28
N GLU A 54 -17.54 7.25 1.10
CA GLU A 54 -17.38 6.25 0.05
C GLU A 54 -15.92 5.95 -0.30
N TYR A 55 -15.70 4.76 -0.86
CA TYR A 55 -14.39 4.33 -1.30
C TYR A 55 -13.87 5.19 -2.44
N GLN A 56 -12.68 5.74 -2.26
CA GLN A 56 -11.87 6.26 -3.34
C GLN A 56 -10.99 5.15 -3.88
N TRP A 57 -10.94 5.02 -5.20
CA TRP A 57 -10.23 3.94 -5.87
C TRP A 57 -9.02 4.48 -6.64
N LEU A 58 -7.92 3.74 -6.55
CA LEU A 58 -6.72 3.92 -7.36
C LEU A 58 -6.70 2.86 -8.45
N THR A 59 -6.35 3.29 -9.65
CA THR A 59 -6.12 2.37 -10.77
C THR A 59 -4.76 1.70 -10.65
N TYR A 60 -4.55 0.61 -11.40
CA TYR A 60 -3.23 -0.01 -11.55
C TYR A 60 -2.16 1.02 -11.96
N GLY A 61 -2.49 1.95 -12.87
CA GLY A 61 -1.59 3.02 -13.28
C GLY A 61 -1.21 3.96 -12.13
N ASN A 62 -2.20 4.42 -11.35
CA ASN A 62 -1.93 5.31 -10.21
C ASN A 62 -1.09 4.62 -9.13
N VAL A 63 -1.34 3.34 -8.88
CA VAL A 63 -0.54 2.56 -7.93
C VAL A 63 0.89 2.41 -8.45
N PHE A 64 1.07 2.09 -9.73
CA PHE A 64 2.39 1.97 -10.34
C PHE A 64 3.22 3.26 -10.22
N GLU A 65 2.65 4.41 -10.58
CA GLU A 65 3.32 5.71 -10.45
C GLU A 65 3.72 6.02 -9.00
N SER A 66 2.85 5.68 -8.05
CA SER A 66 3.11 5.89 -6.62
C SER A 66 4.24 4.99 -6.11
N VAL A 67 4.29 3.72 -6.55
CA VAL A 67 5.37 2.79 -6.26
C VAL A 67 6.70 3.31 -6.82
N CYS A 68 6.75 3.71 -8.09
CA CYS A 68 7.96 4.26 -8.71
C CYS A 68 8.45 5.51 -7.97
N SER A 69 7.55 6.42 -7.62
CA SER A 69 7.89 7.65 -6.88
C SER A 69 8.46 7.34 -5.50
N PHE A 70 7.90 6.35 -4.81
CA PHE A 70 8.39 5.89 -3.51
C PHE A 70 9.78 5.25 -3.60
N VAL A 71 9.99 4.33 -4.55
CA VAL A 71 11.30 3.68 -4.76
C VAL A 71 12.36 4.70 -5.17
N PHE A 72 12.03 5.64 -6.05
CA PHE A 72 12.93 6.73 -6.41
C PHE A 72 13.33 7.56 -5.19
N SER A 73 12.38 7.85 -4.30
CA SER A 73 12.67 8.57 -3.05
C SER A 73 13.63 7.79 -2.15
N LEU A 74 13.51 6.47 -2.06
CA LEU A 74 14.47 5.63 -1.33
C LEU A 74 15.87 5.71 -1.96
N ALA A 75 15.96 5.65 -3.29
CA ALA A 75 17.23 5.76 -3.99
C ALA A 75 17.90 7.13 -3.75
N VAL A 76 17.14 8.22 -3.78
CA VAL A 76 17.64 9.58 -3.47
C VAL A 76 18.14 9.68 -2.03
N LEU A 77 17.49 8.99 -1.09
CA LEU A 77 17.95 8.92 0.32
C LEU A 77 19.16 8.01 0.52
N GLY A 78 19.75 7.46 -0.55
CA GLY A 78 20.94 6.62 -0.49
C GLY A 78 20.64 5.15 -0.16
N HIS A 79 19.38 4.71 -0.26
CA HIS A 79 19.05 3.30 -0.10
C HIS A 79 19.62 2.50 -1.28
N LEU A 80 20.44 1.51 -0.97
CA LEU A 80 21.09 0.66 -1.98
C LEU A 80 20.23 -0.56 -2.28
N ARG A 81 20.39 -1.07 -3.51
CA ARG A 81 19.79 -2.35 -3.93
C ARG A 81 20.16 -3.45 -2.92
N GLU A 82 19.22 -4.36 -2.70
CA GLU A 82 19.38 -5.53 -1.81
C GLU A 82 19.61 -5.20 -0.32
N LYS A 83 19.31 -3.96 0.11
CA LYS A 83 19.31 -3.60 1.52
C LYS A 83 17.92 -3.80 2.13
N HIS A 84 17.92 -4.17 3.41
CA HIS A 84 16.69 -4.33 4.17
C HIS A 84 16.08 -2.96 4.50
N ALA A 85 14.76 -2.86 4.37
CA ALA A 85 13.99 -1.70 4.82
C ALA A 85 12.92 -2.16 5.80
N ALA A 86 12.82 -1.47 6.94
CA ALA A 86 11.72 -1.64 7.88
C ALA A 86 10.62 -0.63 7.56
N ILE A 87 9.37 -1.08 7.53
CA ILE A 87 8.23 -0.21 7.27
C ILE A 87 7.23 -0.37 8.39
N PHE A 88 6.80 0.79 8.89
CA PHE A 88 5.72 0.89 9.85
C PHE A 88 4.46 1.32 9.12
N LEU A 89 3.43 0.49 9.18
CA LEU A 89 2.15 0.71 8.52
C LEU A 89 1.01 0.56 9.51
N SER A 90 0.06 1.49 9.46
CA SER A 90 -1.26 1.33 10.06
C SER A 90 -2.26 0.85 9.01
N LEU A 91 -3.25 0.05 9.41
CA LEU A 91 -4.29 -0.48 8.52
C LEU A 91 -5.15 0.62 7.86
N MET A 92 -5.10 1.85 8.38
CA MET A 92 -5.80 3.04 7.86
C MET A 92 -4.97 3.87 6.86
N THR A 93 -3.69 3.55 6.64
CA THR A 93 -2.84 4.26 5.68
C THR A 93 -3.14 3.78 4.25
N PRO A 94 -3.14 4.65 3.22
CA PRO A 94 -3.29 4.22 1.82
C PRO A 94 -2.30 3.10 1.49
N ARG A 95 -2.83 1.94 1.10
CA ARG A 95 -2.15 0.63 1.02
C ARG A 95 -1.12 0.48 -0.10
N ILE A 96 -0.62 1.59 -0.64
CA ILE A 96 0.34 1.64 -1.76
C ILE A 96 1.67 0.98 -1.37
N VAL A 97 2.10 1.12 -0.12
CA VAL A 97 3.44 0.73 0.33
C VAL A 97 3.64 -0.80 0.37
N VAL A 98 2.58 -1.59 0.50
CA VAL A 98 2.69 -3.06 0.65
C VAL A 98 3.08 -3.76 -0.66
N TYR A 99 2.61 -3.24 -1.81
CA TYR A 99 2.91 -3.85 -3.11
C TYR A 99 4.29 -3.44 -3.66
N ALA A 100 4.75 -2.22 -3.32
CA ALA A 100 6.00 -1.64 -3.80
C ALA A 100 7.27 -2.42 -3.44
N LEU A 101 7.22 -3.30 -2.44
CA LEU A 101 8.44 -3.84 -1.82
C LEU A 101 8.53 -5.36 -1.78
N GLN A 102 7.46 -6.07 -2.17
CA GLN A 102 7.60 -7.48 -2.50
C GLN A 102 8.37 -7.72 -3.81
N SER A 103 8.54 -6.68 -4.64
CA SER A 103 9.27 -6.75 -5.91
C SER A 103 10.79 -6.60 -5.77
N GLU A 104 11.27 -5.79 -4.82
CA GLU A 104 12.65 -5.28 -4.82
C GLU A 104 13.50 -5.69 -3.60
N VAL A 105 12.89 -6.12 -2.49
CA VAL A 105 13.59 -6.35 -1.21
C VAL A 105 13.44 -7.80 -0.78
N ARG A 106 14.57 -8.49 -0.52
CA ARG A 106 14.61 -9.90 -0.10
C ARG A 106 13.80 -10.16 1.17
N ASP A 107 13.79 -9.23 2.12
CA ASP A 107 13.00 -9.33 3.35
C ASP A 107 12.43 -7.96 3.75
N VAL A 108 11.11 -7.83 3.67
CA VAL A 108 10.37 -6.71 4.28
C VAL A 108 9.97 -7.14 5.69
N ILE A 109 10.60 -6.56 6.72
CA ILE A 109 10.17 -6.77 8.10
C ILE A 109 8.98 -5.84 8.35
N LEU A 110 7.78 -6.41 8.29
CA LEU A 110 6.54 -5.71 8.62
C LEU A 110 6.38 -5.66 10.14
N VAL A 111 6.78 -4.55 10.76
CA VAL A 111 6.66 -4.38 12.21
C VAL A 111 5.29 -3.78 12.54
N ARG A 112 4.40 -4.61 13.08
CA ARG A 112 3.11 -4.18 13.62
C ARG A 112 3.33 -3.53 14.99
N VAL A 113 3.26 -2.21 15.07
CA VAL A 113 3.22 -1.49 16.35
C VAL A 113 1.75 -1.37 16.78
N ARG A 114 1.41 -1.94 17.94
CA ARG A 114 0.21 -1.53 18.68
C ARG A 114 0.63 -0.34 19.54
N LEU A 115 0.07 0.84 19.26
CA LEU A 115 0.05 1.93 20.23
C LEU A 115 -1.05 1.64 21.27
#